data_AF-A0A7Y8WV75-F1
#
_entry.id   AF-A0A7Y8WV75-F1
#
_cell.length_a   1.000
_cell.length_b   1.000
_cell.length_c   1.000
_cell.angle_alpha   90.00
_cell.angle_beta   90.00
_cell.angle_gamma   90.00
#
_symmetry.space_group_name_H-M   'P 1'
#
loop_
_entity.id
_entity.type
_entity.pdbx_description
1 polymer ?
#
loop_
_entity_poly.entity_id
_entity_poly.type
_entity_poly.pdbx_seq_one_letter_code
_entity_poly.pdbx_strand_id
1 'polypeptide(L)'
;MTDSPRTTRVVLAPDEAAELDRLAAAVTEHAEALERARTALGRAAGRIAARYDRGGPAAVAVAVGWSRQHVSTLAAAHRAKTEAADEVEAA
;
A
#
# COMPACT_ATOMS: atom_id res chain seq x y z
N MET A 1 19.30 30.60 -38.80
CA MET A 1 20.25 30.06 -37.79
C MET A 1 19.63 30.27 -36.42
N THR A 2 18.90 29.28 -35.92
CA THR A 2 18.33 29.29 -34.56
C THR A 2 19.35 28.64 -33.63
N ASP A 3 20.01 29.49 -32.84
CA ASP A 3 20.90 29.08 -31.75
C ASP A 3 20.06 28.35 -30.70
N SER A 4 20.26 27.04 -30.57
CA SER A 4 19.60 26.25 -29.53
C SER A 4 20.25 26.56 -28.20
N PRO A 5 19.49 26.82 -27.12
CA PRO A 5 20.08 27.10 -25.82
C PRO A 5 20.90 25.88 -25.39
N ARG A 6 22.22 26.07 -25.29
CA ARG A 6 23.15 25.07 -24.75
C ARG A 6 22.71 24.78 -23.32
N THR A 7 22.01 23.67 -23.10
CA THR A 7 21.71 23.17 -21.75
C THR A 7 23.04 22.99 -21.03
N THR A 8 23.39 23.92 -20.14
CA THR A 8 24.59 23.82 -19.31
C THR A 8 24.36 22.64 -18.37
N ARG A 9 25.02 21.52 -18.65
CA ARG A 9 24.90 20.32 -17.83
C ARG A 9 25.72 20.54 -16.57
N VAL A 10 25.06 20.88 -15.47
CA VAL A 10 25.70 21.02 -14.16
C VAL A 10 26.08 19.63 -13.67
N VAL A 11 27.34 19.45 -13.30
CA VAL A 11 27.84 18.23 -12.66
C VAL A 11 27.83 18.48 -11.16
N LEU A 12 27.17 17.60 -10.41
CA LEU A 12 27.14 17.65 -8.95
C LEU A 12 28.51 17.32 -8.36
N ALA A 13 28.82 17.92 -7.22
CA ALA A 13 29.97 17.49 -6.44
C ALA A 13 29.74 16.04 -5.93
N PRO A 14 30.80 15.25 -5.72
CA PRO A 14 30.65 13.85 -5.31
C PRO A 14 29.88 13.65 -4.00
N ASP A 15 30.00 14.58 -3.06
CA ASP A 15 29.29 14.57 -1.78
C ASP A 15 27.79 14.91 -1.95
N GLU A 16 27.46 15.89 -2.80
CA GLU A 16 26.07 16.22 -3.15
C GLU A 16 25.38 15.04 -3.85
N ALA A 17 26.07 14.41 -4.81
CA ALA A 17 25.54 13.22 -5.49
C ALA A 17 25.33 12.06 -4.51
N ALA A 18 26.31 11.80 -3.63
CA ALA A 18 26.20 10.75 -2.63
C ALA A 18 25.10 11.02 -1.58
N GLU A 19 24.84 12.28 -1.23
CA GLU A 19 23.72 12.66 -0.37
C GLU A 19 22.38 12.38 -1.05
N LEU A 20 22.21 12.82 -2.31
CA LEU A 20 20.99 12.56 -3.07
C LEU A 20 20.73 11.07 -3.27
N ASP A 21 21.75 10.28 -3.60
CA ASP A 21 21.62 8.83 -3.75
C ASP A 21 21.15 8.17 -2.44
N ARG A 22 21.70 8.60 -1.30
CA ARG A 22 21.32 8.08 0.01
C ARG A 22 19.87 8.42 0.36
N LEU A 23 19.45 9.65 0.09
CA LEU A 23 18.08 10.10 0.34
C LEU A 23 17.09 9.41 -0.61
N ALA A 24 17.45 9.23 -1.89
CA ALA A 24 16.63 8.50 -2.85
C ALA A 24 16.44 7.03 -2.45
N ALA A 25 17.50 6.39 -1.96
CA ALA A 25 17.41 5.03 -1.41
C ALA A 25 16.48 4.97 -0.20
N ALA A 26 16.59 5.91 0.74
CA ALA A 26 15.72 5.98 1.91
C ALA A 26 14.24 6.20 1.54
N VAL A 27 13.95 7.08 0.56
CA VAL A 27 12.60 7.27 0.04
C VAL A 27 12.04 5.97 -0.54
N THR A 28 12.86 5.23 -1.28
CA THR A 28 12.47 3.94 -1.88
C THR A 28 12.14 2.92 -0.80
N GLU A 29 13.01 2.78 0.21
CA GLU A 29 12.79 1.87 1.34
C GLU A 29 11.51 2.21 2.11
N HIS A 30 11.29 3.49 2.41
CA HIS A 30 10.09 3.94 3.10
C HIS A 30 8.82 3.73 2.28
N ALA A 31 8.88 3.91 0.96
CA ALA A 31 7.75 3.62 0.08
C ALA A 31 7.38 2.12 0.13
N GLU A 32 8.36 1.23 0.04
CA GLU A 32 8.10 -0.21 0.16
C GLU A 32 7.56 -0.60 1.54
N ALA A 33 8.10 -0.03 2.61
CA ALA A 33 7.62 -0.25 3.96
C ALA A 33 6.17 0.21 4.13
N LEU A 34 5.82 1.36 3.54
CA LEU A 34 4.45 1.87 3.54
C LEU A 34 3.51 0.93 2.78
N GLU A 35 3.89 0.41 1.63
CA GLU A 35 3.07 -0.54 0.87
C GLU A 35 2.84 -1.85 1.65
N ARG A 36 3.88 -2.36 2.33
CA ARG A 36 3.74 -3.51 3.23
C ARG A 36 2.77 -3.22 4.37
N ALA A 37 2.87 -2.04 5.00
CA ALA A 37 1.99 -1.63 6.09
C ALA A 37 0.53 -1.46 5.63
N ARG A 38 0.30 -0.83 4.47
CA ARG A 38 -1.04 -0.69 3.85
C ARG A 38 -1.66 -2.05 3.57
N THR A 39 -0.87 -2.99 3.03
CA THR A 39 -1.31 -4.36 2.77
C THR A 39 -1.70 -5.07 4.08
N ALA A 40 -0.88 -4.97 5.13
CA ALA A 40 -1.15 -5.57 6.43
C ALA A 40 -2.43 -4.99 7.07
N LEU A 41 -2.61 -3.66 7.00
CA LEU A 41 -3.80 -2.98 7.48
C LEU A 41 -5.05 -3.44 6.72
N GLY A 42 -4.99 -3.52 5.38
CA GLY A 42 -6.10 -4.02 4.57
C GLY A 42 -6.50 -5.46 4.91
N ARG A 43 -5.51 -6.35 5.11
CA ARG A 43 -5.77 -7.73 5.55
C ARG A 43 -6.42 -7.78 6.93
N ALA A 44 -5.93 -7.00 7.88
CA ALA A 44 -6.51 -6.93 9.22
C ALA A 44 -7.93 -6.37 9.21
N ALA A 45 -8.17 -5.29 8.46
CA ALA A 45 -9.49 -4.68 8.30
C ALA A 45 -10.49 -5.67 7.70
N GLY A 46 -10.12 -6.38 6.63
CA GLY A 46 -10.97 -7.40 6.01
C GLY A 46 -11.32 -8.54 6.95
N ARG A 47 -10.32 -9.11 7.64
CA ARG A 47 -10.51 -10.19 8.64
C ARG A 47 -11.40 -9.75 9.81
N ILE A 48 -11.16 -8.58 10.37
CA ILE A 48 -11.94 -8.06 11.50
C ILE A 48 -13.38 -7.78 11.04
N ALA A 49 -13.57 -7.11 9.90
CA ALA A 49 -14.90 -6.81 9.38
C ALA A 49 -15.69 -8.07 9.03
N ALA A 50 -15.03 -9.12 8.51
CA ALA A 50 -15.66 -10.39 8.16
C ALA A 50 -16.27 -11.10 9.39
N ARG A 51 -15.71 -10.91 10.59
CA ARG A 51 -16.15 -11.53 11.85
C ARG A 51 -17.50 -11.02 12.37
N TYR A 52 -17.94 -9.82 11.96
CA TYR A 52 -19.08 -9.12 12.58
C TYR A 52 -20.27 -8.90 11.63
N ASP A 53 -20.56 -9.85 10.75
CA ASP A 53 -21.69 -9.84 9.79
C ASP A 53 -22.02 -8.46 9.22
N ARG A 54 -23.24 -7.94 9.44
CA ARG A 54 -23.74 -6.70 8.83
C ARG A 54 -23.11 -5.42 9.43
N GLY A 55 -22.64 -5.48 10.68
CA GLY A 55 -22.11 -4.32 11.42
C GLY A 55 -20.59 -4.11 11.30
N GLY A 56 -19.84 -5.17 11.03
CA GLY A 56 -18.37 -5.15 10.98
C GLY A 56 -17.77 -4.10 10.04
N PRO A 57 -18.19 -4.04 8.77
CA PRO A 57 -17.62 -3.09 7.82
C PRO A 57 -17.77 -1.62 8.22
N ALA A 58 -18.88 -1.26 8.89
CA ALA A 58 -19.11 0.12 9.33
C ALA A 58 -18.20 0.49 10.51
N ALA A 59 -18.07 -0.40 11.51
CA ALA A 59 -17.24 -0.15 12.68
C ALA A 59 -15.75 -0.01 12.30
N VAL A 60 -15.26 -0.91 11.44
CA VAL A 60 -13.87 -0.85 10.96
C VAL A 60 -13.63 0.40 10.11
N ALA A 61 -14.57 0.76 9.22
CA ALA A 61 -14.46 1.96 8.39
C ALA A 61 -14.26 3.25 9.21
N VAL A 62 -15.01 3.41 10.31
CA VAL A 62 -14.83 4.53 11.25
C VAL A 62 -13.44 4.49 11.89
N ALA A 63 -12.99 3.32 12.34
CA ALA A 63 -11.72 3.17 13.04
C ALA A 63 -10.49 3.50 12.17
N VAL A 64 -10.54 3.23 10.86
CA VAL A 64 -9.40 3.43 9.94
C VAL A 64 -9.60 4.61 8.98
N GLY A 65 -10.70 5.35 9.10
CA GLY A 65 -11.00 6.51 8.25
C GLY A 65 -11.27 6.15 6.78
N TRP A 66 -11.82 4.97 6.50
CA TRP A 66 -12.14 4.51 5.14
C TRP A 66 -13.64 4.51 4.88
N SER A 67 -14.03 4.36 3.61
CA SER A 67 -15.44 4.15 3.28
C SER A 67 -15.89 2.76 3.70
N ARG A 68 -17.17 2.64 4.11
CA ARG A 68 -17.81 1.35 4.38
C ARG A 68 -17.71 0.40 3.19
N GLN A 69 -17.85 0.92 1.96
CA GLN A 69 -17.76 0.11 0.74
C GLN A 69 -16.37 -0.53 0.59
N HIS A 70 -15.30 0.23 0.82
CA HIS A 70 -13.93 -0.29 0.74
C HIS A 70 -13.73 -1.45 1.73
N VAL A 71 -14.15 -1.27 2.98
CA VAL A 71 -14.03 -2.31 4.01
C VAL A 71 -14.91 -3.53 3.70
N SER A 72 -16.12 -3.34 3.18
CA SER A 72 -16.98 -4.44 2.74
C SER A 72 -16.30 -5.31 1.67
N THR A 73 -15.63 -4.68 0.70
CA THR A 73 -14.86 -5.39 -0.33
C THR A 73 -13.72 -6.21 0.28
N LEU A 74 -12.97 -5.65 1.23
CA LEU A 74 -11.91 -6.38 1.94
C LEU A 74 -12.46 -7.57 2.74
N ALA A 75 -13.61 -7.42 3.38
CA ALA A 75 -14.27 -8.50 4.11
C ALA A 75 -14.72 -9.63 3.16
N ALA A 76 -15.32 -9.28 2.01
CA ALA A 76 -15.72 -10.25 1.01
C ALA A 76 -14.51 -11.02 0.43
N ALA A 77 -13.43 -10.31 0.10
CA ALA A 77 -12.19 -10.93 -0.36
C ALA A 77 -11.57 -11.89 0.67
N HIS A 78 -11.66 -11.56 1.97
CA HIS A 78 -11.19 -12.44 3.03
C HIS A 78 -12.02 -13.72 3.16
N ARG A 79 -13.35 -13.62 3.05
CA ARG A 79 -14.24 -14.79 3.09
C ARG A 79 -13.97 -15.73 1.91
N ALA A 80 -13.92 -15.19 0.69
CA ALA A 80 -13.62 -15.96 -0.51
C ALA A 80 -12.27 -16.70 -0.42
N LYS A 81 -11.24 -16.05 0.15
CA LYS A 81 -9.93 -16.69 0.39
C LYS A 81 -10.01 -17.83 1.40
N THR A 82 -10.87 -17.72 2.42
CA THR A 82 -11.03 -18.74 3.47
C THR A 82 -11.81 -19.93 2.93
N GLU A 83 -12.91 -19.67 2.24
CA GLU A 83 -13.72 -20.69 1.54
C GLU A 83 -12.87 -21.51 0.56
N ALA A 84 -12.05 -20.84 -0.26
CA ALA A 84 -11.16 -21.53 -1.19
C ALA A 84 -10.06 -22.36 -0.50
N ALA A 85 -9.65 -22.02 0.72
CA ALA A 85 -8.68 -22.81 1.48
C ALA A 85 -9.34 -24.08 2.06
N ASP A 86 -10.55 -23.95 2.58
CA ASP A 86 -11.32 -25.07 3.13
C ASP A 86 -11.67 -26.11 2.05
N GLU A 87 -11.97 -25.67 0.82
CA GLU A 87 -12.22 -26.56 -0.34
C GLU A 87 -10.99 -27.37 -0.77
N VAL A 88 -9.79 -26.82 -0.62
CA VAL A 88 -8.52 -27.51 -0.95
C VAL A 88 -8.14 -28.54 0.12
N GLU A 89 -8.48 -28.29 1.39
CA GLU A 89 -8.22 -29.24 2.49
C GLU A 89 -9.20 -30.43 2.49
N ALA A 90 -10.41 -30.23 1.97
CA ALA A 90 -11.45 -31.27 1.89
C ALA A 90 -11.33 -32.22 0.69
N ALA A 91 -10.41 -31.98 -0.26
CA ALA A 91 -10.21 -32.74 -1.50
C ALA A 91 -9.00 -33.68 -1.41
#